data_AF-A0A9P7W504-F1
#
_entry.id   AF-A0A9P7W504-F1
#
_cell.length_a   1.000
_cell.length_b   1.000
_cell.length_c   1.000
_cell.angle_alpha   90.00
_cell.angle_beta   90.00
_cell.angle_gamma   90.00
#
_symmetry.space_group_name_H-M   'P 1'
#
loop_
_entity.id
_entity.type
_entity.pdbx_description
1 polymer ?
#
loop_
_entity_poly.entity_id
_entity_poly.type
_entity_poly.pdbx_seq_one_letter_code
_entity_poly.pdbx_strand_id
1 'polypeptide(L)'
;MNSASQPSAQNASTRMAKPPPAGPAPPAPVPASAPPAPSNAGRTGPPPPSHPPAVNGTHHHHHQHPPPSNNKGKKKNDAPVDPAAMYESLKNRIAALEEEEVLEEEEERRFAEEAQKSVKGLEENVIHAKYIELFAELKRLERDHAKEKQKLTKDKDAAKSQLTKANQTKTKMENLARELQKDNKRLREDGKRLAQSVEDAQDELLQMRNDVSKRADKAKIQDVKYREMPDIVVKVVCRYRAELFFKISRKTKLTKLFNAWTDRMEKNGGKKDGKGGEPINGSVKTDAASTFSSGSSTSGSTMQFIFTHNGRTAEADQTPEEAGMEDGDEILAVELMDLTEGVSEDLDEFLEPQRQKLKKNWTEDPQEAKRTLEEIFDGVVRERIKEVLRQYELRERHFECVIRSKELEVLLSRARAAEQKQLAEGEKGRRDKLDEEMHQLRKDLEEAQNGQAMLIDKLIQCCKEIRNEKPNAERTQRLFASLREELEKRVPRTVPTTTQKKVPDEHVPS
;
A
#
# COMPACT_ATOMS: atom_id res chain seq x y z
N MET A 1 30.56 26.06 82.55
CA MET A 1 29.53 25.15 81.97
C MET A 1 29.97 24.77 80.56
N ASN A 2 29.44 23.66 80.04
CA ASN A 2 29.80 23.08 78.73
C ASN A 2 29.27 23.98 77.58
N SER A 3 29.65 23.84 76.31
CA SER A 3 30.21 22.66 75.60
C SER A 3 31.14 23.06 74.45
N ALA A 4 31.91 22.10 73.93
CA ALA A 4 32.76 22.28 72.75
C ALA A 4 32.03 21.91 71.44
N SER A 5 32.52 22.46 70.31
CA SER A 5 32.18 22.02 68.95
C SER A 5 33.44 21.99 68.09
N GLN A 6 33.89 20.80 67.68
CA GLN A 6 34.97 20.60 66.71
C GLN A 6 34.43 20.50 65.27
N PRO A 7 35.26 20.73 64.24
CA PRO A 7 34.84 20.62 62.84
C PRO A 7 34.66 19.16 62.39
N SER A 8 33.69 18.91 61.52
CA SER A 8 33.47 17.61 60.88
C SER A 8 34.42 17.39 59.68
N ALA A 9 34.97 16.19 59.59
CA ALA A 9 35.98 15.82 58.59
C ALA A 9 35.37 15.30 57.27
N GLN A 10 36.26 15.13 56.28
CA GLN A 10 35.98 14.50 54.99
C GLN A 10 35.43 13.07 55.18
N ASN A 11 34.57 12.61 54.25
CA ASN A 11 34.22 11.20 54.14
C ASN A 11 34.23 10.76 52.67
N ALA A 12 35.23 9.96 52.29
CA ALA A 12 35.37 9.40 50.95
C ALA A 12 34.66 8.03 50.89
N SER A 13 33.67 7.89 50.01
CA SER A 13 32.91 6.65 49.86
C SER A 13 33.21 5.95 48.54
N THR A 14 33.94 4.84 48.62
CA THR A 14 34.28 3.97 47.48
C THR A 14 33.05 3.21 46.99
N ARG A 15 32.55 3.57 45.81
CA ARG A 15 31.41 2.87 45.18
C ARG A 15 31.85 1.55 44.54
N MET A 16 31.61 0.44 45.23
CA MET A 16 31.80 -0.90 44.66
C MET A 16 30.83 -1.14 43.49
N ALA A 17 31.30 -1.81 42.44
CA ALA A 17 30.48 -2.18 41.29
C ALA A 17 29.49 -3.31 41.66
N LYS A 18 28.27 -3.23 41.14
CA LYS A 18 27.20 -4.23 41.37
C LYS A 18 27.05 -5.11 40.12
N PRO A 19 27.12 -6.45 40.23
CA PRO A 19 26.96 -7.33 39.07
C PRO A 19 25.52 -7.32 38.53
N PRO A 20 25.31 -7.60 37.23
CA PRO A 20 23.98 -7.68 36.63
C PRO A 20 23.24 -8.96 37.10
N PRO A 21 21.90 -8.93 37.20
CA PRO A 21 21.10 -10.11 37.50
C PRO A 21 21.02 -11.06 36.30
N ALA A 22 21.11 -12.37 36.56
CA ALA A 22 20.87 -13.38 35.55
C ALA A 22 19.35 -13.56 35.31
N GLY A 23 18.92 -13.48 34.06
CA GLY A 23 17.57 -13.84 33.61
C GLY A 23 17.59 -15.07 32.71
N PRO A 24 16.49 -15.85 32.62
CA PRO A 24 16.42 -17.03 31.76
C PRO A 24 16.46 -16.65 30.28
N ALA A 25 17.14 -17.48 29.47
CA ALA A 25 17.28 -17.26 28.03
C ALA A 25 15.97 -17.60 27.27
N PRO A 26 15.60 -16.84 26.22
CA PRO A 26 14.48 -17.19 25.35
C PRO A 26 14.81 -18.39 24.43
N PRO A 27 13.82 -19.18 24.01
CA PRO A 27 14.01 -20.33 23.13
C PRO A 27 14.39 -19.93 21.69
N ALA A 28 15.10 -20.81 21.00
CA ALA A 28 15.55 -20.60 19.62
C ALA A 28 14.40 -20.74 18.59
N PRO A 29 14.43 -20.00 17.47
CA PRO A 29 13.44 -20.13 16.40
C PRO A 29 13.65 -21.41 15.57
N VAL A 30 12.54 -22.02 15.15
CA VAL A 30 12.53 -23.15 14.20
C VAL A 30 12.86 -22.69 12.76
N PRO A 31 13.55 -23.52 11.96
CA PRO A 31 13.85 -23.19 10.56
C PRO A 31 12.60 -23.28 9.68
N ALA A 32 12.36 -22.26 8.85
CA ALA A 32 11.28 -22.23 7.89
C ALA A 32 11.66 -22.90 6.56
N SER A 33 10.68 -23.51 5.89
CA SER A 33 10.85 -24.24 4.62
C SER A 33 11.32 -23.35 3.45
N ALA A 34 12.15 -23.91 2.57
CA ALA A 34 12.65 -23.21 1.39
C ALA A 34 11.61 -23.14 0.24
N PRO A 35 11.58 -22.03 -0.54
CA PRO A 35 10.83 -21.96 -1.80
C PRO A 35 11.55 -22.67 -2.96
N PRO A 36 10.83 -23.13 -3.99
CA PRO A 36 11.43 -23.82 -5.14
C PRO A 36 12.17 -22.86 -6.10
N ALA A 37 13.15 -23.40 -6.82
CA ALA A 37 13.91 -22.65 -7.82
C ALA A 37 13.19 -22.59 -9.19
N PRO A 38 13.35 -21.50 -9.97
CA PRO A 38 12.85 -21.43 -11.35
C PRO A 38 13.70 -22.30 -12.29
N SER A 39 13.07 -22.81 -13.34
CA SER A 39 13.71 -23.67 -14.35
C SER A 39 14.59 -22.89 -15.33
N ASN A 40 15.66 -23.55 -15.80
CA ASN A 40 16.61 -23.00 -16.77
C ASN A 40 16.33 -23.58 -18.17
N ALA A 41 15.86 -22.72 -19.09
CA ALA A 41 15.71 -23.02 -20.51
C ALA A 41 16.25 -21.82 -21.31
N GLY A 42 17.01 -22.06 -22.39
CA GLY A 42 17.76 -20.99 -23.03
C GLY A 42 17.96 -21.12 -24.54
N ARG A 43 18.70 -20.13 -25.08
CA ARG A 43 19.19 -20.00 -26.46
C ARG A 43 18.16 -19.63 -27.54
N THR A 44 18.22 -18.38 -28.03
CA THR A 44 18.86 -17.98 -29.33
C THR A 44 18.36 -16.60 -29.79
N GLY A 45 19.14 -15.88 -30.63
CA GLY A 45 18.71 -14.68 -31.36
C GLY A 45 19.56 -13.41 -31.11
N PRO A 46 20.14 -12.78 -32.16
CA PRO A 46 20.84 -11.48 -32.05
C PRO A 46 19.92 -10.28 -32.40
N PRO A 47 20.22 -9.06 -31.90
CA PRO A 47 19.44 -7.86 -32.21
C PRO A 47 19.96 -7.07 -33.43
N PRO A 48 19.07 -6.53 -34.30
CA PRO A 48 19.42 -5.52 -35.31
C PRO A 48 19.30 -4.07 -34.76
N PRO A 49 20.01 -3.08 -35.35
CA PRO A 49 19.97 -1.68 -34.90
C PRO A 49 19.09 -0.76 -35.77
N SER A 50 18.40 0.23 -35.16
CA SER A 50 17.78 1.35 -35.92
C SER A 50 17.44 2.59 -35.08
N HIS A 51 17.90 3.75 -35.54
CA HIS A 51 17.47 5.12 -35.20
C HIS A 51 17.65 5.98 -36.48
N PRO A 52 17.02 7.17 -36.63
CA PRO A 52 15.72 7.64 -36.13
C PRO A 52 14.81 7.95 -37.36
N PRO A 53 13.92 8.98 -37.37
CA PRO A 53 14.35 10.38 -37.49
C PRO A 53 13.60 11.37 -36.58
N ALA A 54 13.94 12.67 -36.66
CA ALA A 54 13.29 13.76 -35.91
C ALA A 54 13.24 15.06 -36.75
N VAL A 55 12.24 15.91 -36.49
CA VAL A 55 12.15 17.34 -36.89
C VAL A 55 11.18 18.03 -35.91
N ASN A 56 11.63 19.08 -35.20
CA ASN A 56 11.47 20.52 -35.47
C ASN A 56 10.01 21.05 -35.43
N GLY A 57 9.70 22.19 -34.78
CA GLY A 57 10.53 23.09 -33.96
C GLY A 57 9.97 24.53 -33.91
N THR A 58 10.77 25.50 -33.43
CA THR A 58 10.79 26.92 -33.91
C THR A 58 9.60 27.86 -33.48
N HIS A 59 9.77 29.09 -32.95
CA HIS A 59 10.97 29.81 -32.44
C HIS A 59 10.66 31.12 -31.66
N HIS A 60 11.74 31.78 -31.19
CA HIS A 60 11.87 33.24 -30.87
C HIS A 60 11.28 33.77 -29.53
N HIS A 61 11.79 34.82 -28.86
CA HIS A 61 13.12 35.53 -28.80
C HIS A 61 13.12 36.50 -27.54
N HIS A 62 13.98 37.50 -27.23
CA HIS A 62 15.16 38.17 -27.83
C HIS A 62 16.00 38.92 -26.75
N HIS A 63 17.30 38.60 -26.60
CA HIS A 63 18.42 39.41 -26.02
C HIS A 63 18.33 39.99 -24.59
N GLN A 64 19.42 40.44 -23.90
CA GLN A 64 20.82 40.79 -24.26
C GLN A 64 21.72 40.57 -22.99
N HIS A 65 22.86 39.87 -22.98
CA HIS A 65 24.28 40.32 -23.16
C HIS A 65 25.26 39.17 -22.71
N PRO A 66 26.63 39.24 -22.81
CA PRO A 66 27.42 38.07 -23.27
C PRO A 66 28.49 37.55 -22.22
N PRO A 67 29.63 36.85 -22.55
CA PRO A 67 29.90 35.50 -22.01
C PRO A 67 31.29 35.32 -21.30
N PRO A 68 31.68 34.10 -20.88
CA PRO A 68 32.67 33.35 -21.70
C PRO A 68 32.58 31.80 -21.70
N SER A 69 33.33 31.20 -22.64
CA SER A 69 33.91 29.84 -22.66
C SER A 69 33.07 28.63 -22.19
N ASN A 70 32.35 28.04 -23.15
CA ASN A 70 31.84 26.67 -23.14
C ASN A 70 32.94 25.61 -22.96
N ASN A 71 32.74 24.62 -22.08
CA ASN A 71 33.14 23.24 -22.37
C ASN A 71 32.28 22.23 -21.60
N LYS A 72 31.80 21.16 -22.26
CA LYS A 72 30.64 20.40 -21.77
C LYS A 72 30.85 18.88 -21.82
N GLY A 73 30.83 18.26 -20.63
CA GLY A 73 30.37 16.88 -20.43
C GLY A 73 31.43 15.77 -20.42
N LYS A 74 31.56 15.11 -19.26
CA LYS A 74 31.84 13.67 -19.20
C LYS A 74 31.18 13.06 -17.97
N LYS A 75 30.75 11.79 -18.09
CA LYS A 75 30.24 10.96 -16.97
C LYS A 75 31.14 11.13 -15.75
N LYS A 76 30.59 11.48 -14.59
CA LYS A 76 31.33 11.34 -13.33
C LYS A 76 31.28 9.86 -12.92
N ASN A 77 32.20 9.10 -13.48
CA ASN A 77 32.56 7.77 -13.01
C ASN A 77 33.10 7.89 -11.58
N ASP A 78 32.93 6.86 -10.76
CA ASP A 78 33.69 6.80 -9.51
C ASP A 78 35.18 6.68 -9.87
N ALA A 79 35.99 7.54 -9.27
CA ALA A 79 37.42 7.66 -9.52
C ALA A 79 38.11 8.04 -8.20
N PRO A 80 39.31 7.52 -7.93
CA PRO A 80 40.03 7.87 -6.71
C PRO A 80 40.19 9.39 -6.57
N VAL A 81 40.04 9.90 -5.35
CA VAL A 81 40.33 11.32 -5.07
C VAL A 81 41.81 11.55 -5.38
N ASP A 82 42.08 12.43 -6.33
CA ASP A 82 43.42 12.77 -6.77
C ASP A 82 44.24 13.33 -5.59
N PRO A 83 45.36 12.68 -5.20
CA PRO A 83 46.23 13.18 -4.15
C PRO A 83 46.72 14.61 -4.41
N ALA A 84 46.94 15.01 -5.67
CA ALA A 84 47.37 16.37 -5.99
C ALA A 84 46.31 17.41 -5.62
N ALA A 85 45.03 17.12 -5.86
CA ALA A 85 43.91 17.98 -5.45
C ALA A 85 43.76 18.05 -3.92
N MET A 86 44.07 16.96 -3.21
CA MET A 86 44.11 16.95 -1.75
C MET A 86 45.29 17.77 -1.20
N TYR A 87 46.49 17.65 -1.80
CA TYR A 87 47.65 18.45 -1.43
C TYR A 87 47.44 19.95 -1.67
N GLU A 88 46.87 20.35 -2.81
CA GLU A 88 46.61 21.77 -3.08
C GLU A 88 45.50 22.32 -2.17
N SER A 89 44.48 21.51 -1.82
CA SER A 89 43.48 21.88 -0.81
C SER A 89 44.08 22.00 0.61
N LEU A 90 45.09 21.19 0.95
CA LEU A 90 45.80 21.26 2.23
C LEU A 90 46.72 22.48 2.28
N LYS A 91 47.48 22.74 1.21
CA LYS A 91 48.33 23.92 1.02
C LYS A 91 47.54 25.22 1.10
N ASN A 92 46.37 25.30 0.44
CA ASN A 92 45.49 26.46 0.56
C ASN A 92 44.90 26.61 1.97
N ARG A 93 44.74 25.51 2.72
CA ARG A 93 44.33 25.56 4.13
C ARG A 93 45.46 26.01 5.06
N ILE A 94 46.70 25.66 4.75
CA ILE A 94 47.91 26.10 5.46
C ILE A 94 48.11 27.60 5.23
N ALA A 95 48.13 28.06 3.97
CA ALA A 95 48.30 29.47 3.64
C ALA A 95 47.24 30.38 4.29
N ALA A 96 45.99 29.93 4.37
CA ALA A 96 44.92 30.68 5.05
C ALA A 96 45.07 30.74 6.57
N LEU A 97 45.75 29.76 7.20
CA LEU A 97 46.06 29.78 8.63
C LEU A 97 47.32 30.63 8.92
N GLU A 98 48.31 30.59 8.03
CA GLU A 98 49.50 31.46 8.09
C GLU A 98 49.12 32.95 7.89
N GLU A 99 48.12 33.25 7.04
CA GLU A 99 47.54 34.59 6.88
C GLU A 99 46.73 35.04 8.11
N GLU A 100 46.01 34.11 8.77
CA GLU A 100 45.25 34.36 10.01
C GLU A 100 46.20 34.64 11.19
N GLU A 101 47.29 33.86 11.35
CA GLU A 101 48.32 34.06 12.39
C GLU A 101 49.08 35.39 12.23
N VAL A 102 49.43 35.78 11.00
CA VAL A 102 50.08 37.08 10.72
C VAL A 102 49.14 38.26 10.99
N LEU A 103 47.84 38.12 10.77
CA LEU A 103 46.84 39.13 11.12
C LEU A 103 46.69 39.31 12.63
N GLU A 104 46.65 38.22 13.40
CA GLU A 104 46.66 38.30 14.87
C GLU A 104 47.95 38.96 15.39
N GLU A 105 49.11 38.66 14.80
CA GLU A 105 50.39 39.29 15.19
C GLU A 105 50.46 40.79 14.83
N GLU A 106 49.87 41.24 13.70
CA GLU A 106 49.79 42.66 13.37
C GLU A 106 48.80 43.39 14.30
N GLU A 107 47.66 42.78 14.64
CA GLU A 107 46.67 43.39 15.54
C GLU A 107 47.20 43.50 16.99
N GLU A 108 47.88 42.46 17.52
CA GLU A 108 48.55 42.54 18.83
C GLU A 108 49.66 43.61 18.83
N ARG A 109 50.46 43.69 17.76
CA ARG A 109 51.51 44.71 17.60
C ARG A 109 50.94 46.12 17.55
N ARG A 110 49.80 46.33 16.87
CA ARG A 110 49.05 47.60 16.88
C ARG A 110 48.54 47.97 18.27
N PHE A 111 47.98 47.01 19.02
CA PHE A 111 47.55 47.23 20.40
C PHE A 111 48.72 47.64 21.30
N ALA A 112 49.87 47.00 21.17
CA ALA A 112 51.08 47.35 21.93
C ALA A 112 51.60 48.75 21.59
N GLU A 113 51.61 49.14 20.31
CA GLU A 113 52.05 50.47 19.86
C GLU A 113 51.07 51.57 20.30
N GLU A 114 49.76 51.36 20.17
CA GLU A 114 48.73 52.29 20.65
C GLU A 114 48.80 52.44 22.18
N ALA A 115 49.04 51.35 22.92
CA ALA A 115 49.23 51.39 24.37
C ALA A 115 50.44 52.26 24.78
N GLN A 116 51.62 52.03 24.18
CA GLN A 116 52.81 52.86 24.42
C GLN A 116 52.58 54.33 24.07
N LYS A 117 51.99 54.59 22.89
CA LYS A 117 51.63 55.92 22.40
C LYS A 117 50.66 56.66 23.33
N SER A 118 49.75 55.94 23.99
CA SER A 118 48.80 56.49 24.96
C SER A 118 49.40 56.82 26.35
N VAL A 119 50.65 56.44 26.61
CA VAL A 119 51.38 56.66 27.87
C VAL A 119 52.56 57.62 27.70
N LYS A 120 53.12 57.70 26.48
CA LYS A 120 54.27 58.54 26.12
C LYS A 120 54.00 60.03 26.37
N GLY A 121 54.61 60.58 27.41
CA GLY A 121 54.54 62.01 27.76
C GLY A 121 53.55 62.37 28.87
N LEU A 122 52.92 61.39 29.52
CA LEU A 122 52.12 61.61 30.74
C LEU A 122 53.03 61.69 31.98
N GLU A 123 52.64 62.46 32.99
CA GLU A 123 53.28 62.43 34.30
C GLU A 123 52.97 61.12 35.05
N GLU A 124 53.91 60.69 35.91
CA GLU A 124 53.88 59.43 36.64
C GLU A 124 52.59 59.23 37.48
N ASN A 125 52.07 60.29 38.10
CA ASN A 125 50.79 60.27 38.81
C ASN A 125 49.60 59.95 37.89
N VAL A 126 49.59 60.48 36.66
CA VAL A 126 48.52 60.26 35.67
C VAL A 126 48.61 58.84 35.12
N ILE A 127 49.83 58.34 34.89
CA ILE A 127 50.09 56.95 34.50
C ILE A 127 49.59 56.00 35.60
N HIS A 128 49.86 56.29 36.88
CA HIS A 128 49.42 55.46 38.00
C HIS A 128 47.89 55.45 38.16
N ALA A 129 47.23 56.61 38.01
CA ALA A 129 45.77 56.68 38.00
C ALA A 129 45.15 55.86 36.86
N LYS A 130 45.68 56.01 35.63
CA LYS A 130 45.24 55.26 34.44
C LYS A 130 45.48 53.76 34.56
N TYR A 131 46.55 53.33 35.25
CA TYR A 131 46.80 51.93 35.58
C TYR A 131 45.74 51.36 36.55
N ILE A 132 45.37 52.11 37.60
CA ILE A 132 44.32 51.70 38.55
C ILE A 132 42.96 51.58 37.84
N GLU A 133 42.64 52.53 36.96
CA GLU A 133 41.43 52.51 36.13
C GLU A 133 41.38 51.29 35.20
N LEU A 134 42.44 51.05 34.42
CA LEU A 134 42.56 49.88 33.54
C LEU A 134 42.53 48.56 34.31
N PHE A 135 43.10 48.49 35.52
CA PHE A 135 43.01 47.30 36.37
C PHE A 135 41.58 47.09 36.90
N ALA A 136 40.86 48.15 37.26
CA ALA A 136 39.45 48.06 37.66
C ALA A 136 38.53 47.64 36.50
N GLU A 137 38.79 48.15 35.29
CA GLU A 137 38.12 47.77 34.04
C GLU A 137 38.39 46.29 33.71
N LEU A 138 39.66 45.84 33.74
CA LEU A 138 40.03 44.43 33.57
C LEU A 138 39.31 43.54 34.58
N LYS A 139 39.32 43.92 35.87
CA LYS A 139 38.59 43.20 36.92
C LYS A 139 37.07 43.31 36.78
N ARG A 140 36.53 44.20 35.97
CA ARG A 140 35.11 44.20 35.57
C ARG A 140 34.87 43.24 34.40
N LEU A 141 35.67 43.32 33.34
CA LEU A 141 35.61 42.45 32.17
C LEU A 141 35.74 40.97 32.55
N GLU A 142 36.65 40.60 33.46
CA GLU A 142 36.73 39.24 34.02
C GLU A 142 35.39 38.76 34.60
N ARG A 143 34.70 39.62 35.37
CA ARG A 143 33.40 39.30 36.00
C ARG A 143 32.26 39.26 34.99
N ASP A 144 32.26 40.15 34.01
CA ASP A 144 31.20 40.22 32.99
C ASP A 144 31.33 39.07 31.99
N HIS A 145 32.55 38.73 31.53
CA HIS A 145 32.82 37.54 30.73
C HIS A 145 32.51 36.23 31.48
N ALA A 146 32.75 36.16 32.80
CA ALA A 146 32.34 35.00 33.61
C ALA A 146 30.81 34.81 33.66
N LYS A 147 30.03 35.91 33.76
CA LYS A 147 28.56 35.86 33.66
C LYS A 147 28.12 35.40 32.27
N GLU A 148 28.73 35.94 31.22
CA GLU A 148 28.42 35.62 29.83
C GLU A 148 28.69 34.16 29.51
N LYS A 149 29.85 33.62 29.92
CA LYS A 149 30.18 32.19 29.82
C LYS A 149 29.16 31.30 30.54
N GLN A 150 28.63 31.74 31.69
CA GLN A 150 27.55 31.03 32.39
C GLN A 150 26.21 31.12 31.63
N LYS A 151 25.89 32.28 31.05
CA LYS A 151 24.70 32.48 30.20
C LYS A 151 24.75 31.59 28.96
N LEU A 152 25.83 31.65 28.17
CA LEU A 152 26.08 30.79 27.00
C LEU A 152 25.96 29.30 27.33
N THR A 153 26.42 28.88 28.52
CA THR A 153 26.26 27.49 28.97
C THR A 153 24.79 27.13 29.20
N LYS A 154 24.03 27.98 29.88
CA LYS A 154 22.57 27.80 30.09
C LYS A 154 21.79 27.80 28.78
N ASP A 155 22.09 28.74 27.88
CA ASP A 155 21.41 28.90 26.59
C ASP A 155 21.67 27.69 25.67
N LYS A 156 22.92 27.18 25.65
CA LYS A 156 23.30 25.93 24.97
C LYS A 156 22.54 24.72 25.50
N ASP A 157 22.42 24.57 26.82
CA ASP A 157 21.72 23.43 27.43
C ASP A 157 20.20 23.53 27.25
N ALA A 158 19.65 24.75 27.25
CA ALA A 158 18.25 25.01 26.87
C ALA A 158 17.99 24.67 25.39
N ALA A 159 18.86 25.08 24.46
CA ALA A 159 18.76 24.74 23.04
C ALA A 159 18.87 23.23 22.82
N LYS A 160 19.78 22.53 23.53
CA LYS A 160 19.90 21.06 23.50
C LYS A 160 18.62 20.37 24.00
N SER A 161 17.98 20.91 25.04
CA SER A 161 16.68 20.43 25.54
C SER A 161 15.55 20.63 24.53
N GLN A 162 15.48 21.81 23.89
CA GLN A 162 14.51 22.08 22.82
C GLN A 162 14.71 21.17 21.60
N LEU A 163 15.95 21.01 21.12
CA LEU A 163 16.31 20.10 20.02
C LEU A 163 15.93 18.64 20.33
N THR A 164 16.12 18.20 21.57
CA THR A 164 15.72 16.85 22.02
C THR A 164 14.20 16.68 21.93
N LYS A 165 13.41 17.67 22.38
CA LYS A 165 11.94 17.66 22.27
C LYS A 165 11.49 17.70 20.81
N ALA A 166 12.11 18.53 19.97
CA ALA A 166 11.81 18.63 18.55
C ALA A 166 12.05 17.29 17.82
N ASN A 167 13.16 16.61 18.11
CA ASN A 167 13.47 15.29 17.55
C ASN A 167 12.48 14.20 18.02
N GLN A 168 12.02 14.25 19.27
CA GLN A 168 10.95 13.34 19.74
C GLN A 168 9.63 13.59 19.00
N THR A 169 9.23 14.85 18.82
CA THR A 169 8.02 15.21 18.04
C THR A 169 8.16 14.81 16.58
N LYS A 170 9.31 15.05 15.94
CA LYS A 170 9.61 14.59 14.57
C LYS A 170 9.44 13.06 14.45
N THR A 171 10.01 12.30 15.38
CA THR A 171 9.91 10.83 15.38
C THR A 171 8.45 10.35 15.48
N LYS A 172 7.63 11.01 16.33
CA LYS A 172 6.19 10.74 16.42
C LYS A 172 5.45 11.05 15.11
N MET A 173 5.73 12.20 14.49
CA MET A 173 5.12 12.62 13.22
C MET A 173 5.49 11.68 12.07
N GLU A 174 6.74 11.25 11.97
CA GLU A 174 7.14 10.27 10.95
C GLU A 174 6.48 8.91 11.16
N ASN A 175 6.30 8.46 12.42
CA ASN A 175 5.64 7.19 12.71
C ASN A 175 4.15 7.26 12.38
N LEU A 176 3.47 8.34 12.75
CA LEU A 176 2.08 8.59 12.37
C LEU A 176 1.90 8.66 10.85
N ALA A 177 2.83 9.30 10.12
CA ALA A 177 2.82 9.31 8.66
C ALA A 177 3.03 7.91 8.06
N ARG A 178 3.91 7.09 8.65
CA ARG A 178 4.13 5.69 8.24
C ARG A 178 2.93 4.79 8.53
N GLU A 179 2.16 5.04 9.60
CA GLU A 179 0.91 4.32 9.87
C GLU A 179 -0.23 4.78 8.95
N LEU A 180 -0.44 6.09 8.79
CA LEU A 180 -1.42 6.64 7.85
C LEU A 180 -1.19 6.16 6.40
N GLN A 181 0.07 5.95 5.99
CA GLN A 181 0.41 5.33 4.70
C GLN A 181 0.06 3.83 4.63
N LYS A 182 0.29 3.06 5.70
CA LYS A 182 -0.13 1.65 5.78
C LYS A 182 -1.65 1.51 5.71
N ASP A 183 -2.38 2.32 6.48
CA ASP A 183 -3.84 2.30 6.49
C ASP A 183 -4.42 2.78 5.16
N ASN A 184 -3.82 3.80 4.53
CA ASN A 184 -4.16 4.21 3.17
C ASN A 184 -3.93 3.11 2.12
N LYS A 185 -2.89 2.27 2.31
CA LYS A 185 -2.66 1.11 1.45
C LYS A 185 -3.71 0.04 1.73
N ARG A 186 -3.93 -0.31 3.00
CA ARG A 186 -4.91 -1.30 3.44
C ARG A 186 -6.32 -0.97 2.96
N LEU A 187 -6.79 0.27 3.15
CA LEU A 187 -8.13 0.69 2.69
C LEU A 187 -8.30 0.58 1.17
N ARG A 188 -7.23 0.73 0.37
CA ARG A 188 -7.26 0.46 -1.08
C ARG A 188 -7.28 -1.03 -1.40
N GLU A 189 -6.64 -1.87 -0.60
CA GLU A 189 -6.63 -3.33 -0.76
C GLU A 189 -7.97 -3.95 -0.31
N ASP A 190 -8.49 -3.52 0.84
CA ASP A 190 -9.81 -3.90 1.36
C ASP A 190 -10.94 -3.38 0.45
N GLY A 191 -10.82 -2.16 -0.08
CA GLY A 191 -11.76 -1.62 -1.09
C GLY A 191 -11.74 -2.41 -2.41
N LYS A 192 -10.58 -2.87 -2.88
CA LYS A 192 -10.47 -3.77 -4.04
C LYS A 192 -11.08 -5.14 -3.77
N ARG A 193 -10.84 -5.73 -2.59
CA ARG A 193 -11.45 -7.00 -2.17
C ARG A 193 -12.97 -6.91 -2.14
N LEU A 194 -13.51 -5.80 -1.64
CA LEU A 194 -14.96 -5.56 -1.61
C LEU A 194 -15.54 -5.36 -3.01
N ALA A 195 -14.83 -4.63 -3.90
CA ALA A 195 -15.25 -4.50 -5.29
C ALA A 195 -15.30 -5.87 -6.01
N GLN A 196 -14.27 -6.70 -5.87
CA GLN A 196 -14.25 -8.06 -6.42
C GLN A 196 -15.40 -8.92 -5.86
N SER A 197 -15.61 -8.91 -4.53
CA SER A 197 -16.70 -9.63 -3.86
C SER A 197 -18.10 -9.22 -4.36
N VAL A 198 -18.28 -7.95 -4.80
CA VAL A 198 -19.52 -7.47 -5.43
C VAL A 198 -19.61 -7.86 -6.91
N GLU A 199 -18.50 -7.90 -7.64
CA GLU A 199 -18.42 -8.37 -9.03
C GLU A 199 -18.73 -9.88 -9.11
N ASP A 200 -18.05 -10.69 -8.30
CA ASP A 200 -18.25 -12.14 -8.15
C ASP A 200 -19.73 -12.46 -7.84
N ALA A 201 -20.35 -11.71 -6.93
CA ALA A 201 -21.76 -11.88 -6.55
C ALA A 201 -22.75 -11.39 -7.64
N GLN A 202 -22.38 -10.40 -8.46
CA GLN A 202 -23.18 -9.99 -9.61
C GLN A 202 -23.14 -11.05 -10.71
N ASP A 203 -21.97 -11.65 -10.97
CA ASP A 203 -21.82 -12.74 -11.93
C ASP A 203 -22.56 -14.01 -11.46
N GLU A 204 -22.51 -14.37 -10.17
CA GLU A 204 -23.31 -15.48 -9.63
C GLU A 204 -24.83 -15.23 -9.79
N LEU A 205 -25.31 -14.03 -9.47
CA LEU A 205 -26.71 -13.64 -9.69
C LEU A 205 -27.10 -13.66 -11.17
N LEU A 206 -26.20 -13.25 -12.07
CA LEU A 206 -26.43 -13.24 -13.51
C LEU A 206 -26.44 -14.67 -14.09
N GLN A 207 -25.56 -15.55 -13.60
CA GLN A 207 -25.58 -16.97 -13.91
C GLN A 207 -26.86 -17.65 -13.41
N MET A 208 -27.24 -17.43 -12.14
CA MET A 208 -28.50 -17.95 -11.59
C MET A 208 -29.72 -17.45 -12.37
N ARG A 209 -29.78 -16.16 -12.74
CA ARG A 209 -30.84 -15.61 -13.59
C ARG A 209 -30.91 -16.32 -14.94
N ASN A 210 -29.77 -16.53 -15.58
CA ASN A 210 -29.71 -17.23 -16.87
C ASN A 210 -30.18 -18.68 -16.74
N ASP A 211 -29.80 -19.40 -15.68
CA ASP A 211 -30.21 -20.79 -15.47
C ASP A 211 -31.65 -20.93 -14.96
N VAL A 212 -32.24 -19.90 -14.36
CA VAL A 212 -33.69 -19.79 -14.13
C VAL A 212 -34.42 -19.55 -15.45
N SER A 213 -33.96 -18.64 -16.33
CA SER A 213 -34.58 -18.43 -17.64
C SER A 213 -34.55 -19.71 -18.49
N LYS A 214 -33.39 -20.36 -18.63
CA LYS A 214 -33.24 -21.64 -19.36
C LYS A 214 -34.21 -22.71 -18.84
N ARG A 215 -34.48 -22.76 -17.52
CA ARG A 215 -35.47 -23.68 -16.93
C ARG A 215 -36.90 -23.28 -17.26
N ALA A 216 -37.24 -22.00 -17.15
CA ALA A 216 -38.57 -21.49 -17.50
C ALA A 216 -38.88 -21.69 -19.00
N ASP A 217 -37.90 -21.46 -19.88
CA ASP A 217 -38.07 -21.62 -21.33
C ASP A 217 -38.16 -23.10 -21.74
N LYS A 218 -37.38 -24.00 -21.11
CA LYS A 218 -37.58 -25.46 -21.25
C LYS A 218 -38.98 -25.89 -20.79
N ALA A 219 -39.47 -25.37 -19.67
CA ALA A 219 -40.81 -25.70 -19.17
C ALA A 219 -41.92 -25.25 -20.12
N LYS A 220 -41.82 -24.05 -20.71
CA LYS A 220 -42.75 -23.58 -21.76
C LYS A 220 -42.76 -24.51 -22.98
N ILE A 221 -41.58 -24.90 -23.47
CA ILE A 221 -41.45 -25.80 -24.63
C ILE A 221 -42.10 -27.17 -24.32
N GLN A 222 -41.90 -27.69 -23.11
CA GLN A 222 -42.49 -28.96 -22.68
C GLN A 222 -44.02 -28.88 -22.53
N ASP A 223 -44.56 -27.78 -21.98
CA ASP A 223 -46.01 -27.55 -21.90
C ASP A 223 -46.66 -27.46 -23.29
N VAL A 224 -46.02 -26.76 -24.23
CA VAL A 224 -46.47 -26.69 -25.64
C VAL A 224 -46.51 -28.09 -26.26
N LYS A 225 -45.43 -28.91 -26.14
CA LYS A 225 -45.43 -30.29 -26.66
C LYS A 225 -46.59 -31.11 -26.07
N TYR A 226 -46.83 -31.01 -24.76
CA TYR A 226 -47.92 -31.72 -24.08
C TYR A 226 -49.33 -31.12 -24.26
N ARG A 227 -49.44 -30.00 -24.97
CA ARG A 227 -50.70 -29.38 -25.40
C ARG A 227 -51.07 -29.74 -26.83
N GLU A 228 -50.06 -29.96 -27.69
CA GLU A 228 -50.24 -30.31 -29.10
C GLU A 228 -50.42 -31.82 -29.33
N MET A 229 -49.94 -32.67 -28.41
CA MET A 229 -50.15 -34.12 -28.44
C MET A 229 -51.59 -34.52 -28.04
N PRO A 230 -52.36 -35.21 -28.90
CA PRO A 230 -53.70 -35.68 -28.56
C PRO A 230 -53.67 -36.91 -27.63
N ASP A 231 -54.77 -37.10 -26.89
CA ASP A 231 -55.06 -38.34 -26.17
C ASP A 231 -55.16 -39.53 -27.14
N ILE A 232 -54.76 -40.72 -26.67
CA ILE A 232 -54.85 -41.99 -27.41
C ILE A 232 -55.88 -42.94 -26.78
N VAL A 233 -56.35 -43.92 -27.56
CA VAL A 233 -57.11 -45.08 -27.09
C VAL A 233 -56.18 -46.29 -27.08
N VAL A 234 -55.91 -46.85 -25.90
CA VAL A 234 -55.21 -48.13 -25.75
C VAL A 234 -56.18 -49.24 -25.37
N LYS A 235 -55.87 -50.47 -25.77
CA LYS A 235 -56.67 -51.67 -25.50
C LYS A 235 -55.95 -52.55 -24.48
N VAL A 236 -56.47 -52.65 -23.27
CA VAL A 236 -55.93 -53.58 -22.25
C VAL A 236 -56.65 -54.92 -22.36
N VAL A 237 -55.91 -56.02 -22.39
CA VAL A 237 -56.42 -57.38 -22.65
C VAL A 237 -55.87 -58.36 -21.62
N CYS A 238 -56.75 -59.13 -20.96
CA CYS A 238 -56.40 -60.36 -20.25
C CYS A 238 -57.10 -61.53 -20.93
N ARG A 239 -56.29 -62.43 -21.51
CA ARG A 239 -56.66 -63.45 -22.51
C ARG A 239 -57.89 -64.31 -22.18
N TYR A 240 -58.17 -64.55 -20.89
CA TYR A 240 -59.26 -65.40 -20.42
C TYR A 240 -60.30 -64.67 -19.56
N ARG A 241 -60.25 -63.33 -19.50
CA ARG A 241 -61.04 -62.53 -18.55
C ARG A 241 -61.84 -61.41 -19.22
N ALA A 242 -61.18 -60.50 -19.94
CA ALA A 242 -61.79 -59.36 -20.60
C ALA A 242 -60.82 -58.66 -21.55
N GLU A 243 -61.36 -57.81 -22.44
CA GLU A 243 -60.63 -56.71 -23.10
C GLU A 243 -61.39 -55.41 -22.86
N LEU A 244 -60.67 -54.31 -22.64
CA LEU A 244 -61.23 -52.98 -22.37
C LEU A 244 -60.42 -51.90 -23.07
N PHE A 245 -61.12 -50.97 -23.72
CA PHE A 245 -60.52 -49.79 -24.34
C PHE A 245 -60.52 -48.62 -23.35
N PHE A 246 -59.42 -47.89 -23.29
CA PHE A 246 -59.26 -46.71 -22.43
C PHE A 246 -58.70 -45.55 -23.25
N LYS A 247 -59.47 -44.45 -23.34
CA LYS A 247 -58.93 -43.18 -23.79
C LYS A 247 -58.09 -42.57 -22.66
N ILE A 248 -56.80 -42.37 -22.91
CA ILE A 248 -55.84 -41.83 -21.95
C ILE A 248 -55.01 -40.70 -22.56
N SER A 249 -54.69 -39.70 -21.75
CA SER A 249 -53.84 -38.60 -22.20
C SER A 249 -52.37 -39.01 -22.14
N ARG A 250 -51.62 -38.79 -23.23
CA ARG A 250 -50.20 -39.23 -23.40
C ARG A 250 -49.25 -38.80 -22.28
N LYS A 251 -49.61 -37.79 -21.47
CA LYS A 251 -48.86 -37.28 -20.30
C LYS A 251 -49.29 -37.86 -18.95
N THR A 252 -50.23 -38.80 -18.91
CA THR A 252 -50.75 -39.38 -17.66
C THR A 252 -50.06 -40.71 -17.38
N LYS A 253 -49.46 -40.87 -16.19
CA LYS A 253 -48.80 -42.12 -15.77
C LYS A 253 -49.75 -43.32 -15.87
N LEU A 254 -49.23 -44.45 -16.36
CA LEU A 254 -49.96 -45.70 -16.59
C LEU A 254 -50.56 -46.28 -15.30
N THR A 255 -50.08 -45.87 -14.11
CA THR A 255 -50.70 -46.16 -12.80
C THR A 255 -52.22 -45.93 -12.83
N LYS A 256 -52.69 -44.84 -13.45
CA LYS A 256 -54.13 -44.54 -13.51
C LYS A 256 -54.91 -45.48 -14.43
N LEU A 257 -54.27 -45.97 -15.51
CA LEU A 257 -54.83 -46.98 -16.40
C LEU A 257 -54.90 -48.34 -15.68
N PHE A 258 -53.80 -48.74 -15.05
CA PHE A 258 -53.66 -50.04 -14.38
C PHE A 258 -54.59 -50.16 -13.17
N ASN A 259 -54.68 -49.13 -12.32
CA ASN A 259 -55.64 -49.11 -11.22
C ASN A 259 -57.10 -49.17 -11.75
N ALA A 260 -57.43 -48.38 -12.78
CA ALA A 260 -58.76 -48.40 -13.40
C ALA A 260 -59.10 -49.71 -14.14
N TRP A 261 -58.08 -50.52 -14.48
CA TRP A 261 -58.25 -51.90 -14.95
C TRP A 261 -58.51 -52.84 -13.79
N THR A 262 -57.66 -52.85 -12.76
CA THR A 262 -57.77 -53.74 -11.59
C THR A 262 -59.09 -53.53 -10.85
N ASP A 263 -59.48 -52.28 -10.58
CA ASP A 263 -60.79 -51.89 -10.02
C ASP A 263 -61.99 -52.50 -10.76
N ARG A 264 -61.88 -52.69 -12.08
CA ARG A 264 -62.92 -53.29 -12.94
C ARG A 264 -62.85 -54.81 -12.92
N MET A 265 -61.64 -55.39 -12.92
CA MET A 265 -61.44 -56.84 -12.86
C MET A 265 -61.92 -57.44 -11.54
N GLU A 266 -61.75 -56.72 -10.42
CA GLU A 266 -62.30 -57.08 -9.12
C GLU A 266 -63.83 -57.05 -9.12
N LYS A 267 -64.44 -55.94 -9.56
CA LYS A 267 -65.91 -55.77 -9.60
C LYS A 267 -66.60 -56.79 -10.49
N ASN A 268 -66.00 -57.18 -11.61
CA ASN A 268 -66.55 -58.23 -12.48
C ASN A 268 -66.42 -59.66 -11.91
N GLY A 269 -65.69 -59.88 -10.81
CA GLY A 269 -65.61 -61.19 -10.15
C GLY A 269 -66.89 -61.58 -9.39
N GLY A 270 -67.76 -60.62 -9.03
CA GLY A 270 -68.94 -60.84 -8.21
C GLY A 270 -70.26 -60.88 -9.00
N LYS A 271 -70.74 -62.07 -9.37
CA LYS A 271 -72.03 -62.22 -10.08
C LYS A 271 -73.24 -62.04 -9.14
N LYS A 272 -73.88 -60.85 -9.16
CA LYS A 272 -75.23 -60.64 -8.60
C LYS A 272 -75.97 -59.45 -9.23
N ASP A 273 -77.24 -59.64 -9.57
CA ASP A 273 -78.11 -58.62 -10.16
C ASP A 273 -78.43 -57.46 -9.19
N GLY A 274 -78.46 -56.20 -9.66
CA GLY A 274 -78.46 -55.05 -8.74
C GLY A 274 -78.79 -53.63 -9.24
N LYS A 275 -79.49 -53.46 -10.37
CA LYS A 275 -80.32 -52.27 -10.71
C LYS A 275 -79.77 -50.84 -10.41
N GLY A 276 -79.06 -50.26 -11.39
CA GLY A 276 -79.23 -48.87 -11.84
C GLY A 276 -78.70 -47.69 -11.01
N GLY A 277 -77.80 -46.90 -11.61
CA GLY A 277 -77.39 -45.56 -11.16
C GLY A 277 -76.46 -44.89 -12.18
N GLU A 278 -76.80 -43.68 -12.64
CA GLU A 278 -76.02 -42.91 -13.62
C GLU A 278 -74.90 -42.06 -12.98
N PRO A 279 -73.90 -41.59 -13.76
CA PRO A 279 -72.60 -41.19 -13.21
C PRO A 279 -72.57 -39.78 -12.62
N ILE A 280 -71.86 -39.65 -11.49
CA ILE A 280 -71.51 -38.33 -10.91
C ILE A 280 -70.16 -37.86 -11.46
N ASN A 281 -70.18 -36.70 -12.09
CA ASN A 281 -68.99 -35.93 -12.47
C ASN A 281 -68.33 -35.34 -11.21
N GLY A 282 -67.04 -35.59 -11.00
CA GLY A 282 -66.34 -35.25 -9.75
C GLY A 282 -64.85 -34.98 -9.92
N SER A 283 -64.51 -33.75 -10.33
CA SER A 283 -63.11 -33.28 -10.37
C SER A 283 -62.54 -33.10 -8.96
N VAL A 284 -61.50 -33.86 -8.60
CA VAL A 284 -60.75 -33.69 -7.35
C VAL A 284 -59.32 -33.22 -7.66
N LYS A 285 -58.87 -32.17 -6.98
CA LYS A 285 -57.52 -31.62 -7.11
C LYS A 285 -56.47 -32.56 -6.50
N THR A 286 -55.29 -32.61 -7.11
CA THR A 286 -54.10 -33.23 -6.53
C THR A 286 -53.43 -32.28 -5.54
N ASP A 287 -53.13 -32.75 -4.34
CA ASP A 287 -52.17 -32.11 -3.44
C ASP A 287 -51.55 -33.17 -2.50
N ALA A 288 -50.42 -32.80 -1.88
CA ALA A 288 -49.60 -33.61 -0.97
C ALA A 288 -48.90 -34.87 -1.55
N ALA A 289 -47.60 -34.97 -1.26
CA ALA A 289 -46.74 -36.10 -1.63
C ALA A 289 -46.96 -37.33 -0.72
N SER A 290 -46.60 -38.52 -1.22
CA SER A 290 -46.40 -39.73 -0.41
C SER A 290 -44.95 -40.20 -0.52
N THR A 291 -44.28 -40.27 0.63
CA THR A 291 -43.02 -40.98 0.81
C THR A 291 -43.22 -42.50 0.74
N PHE A 292 -42.14 -43.25 0.53
CA PHE A 292 -42.12 -44.70 0.73
C PHE A 292 -42.69 -45.08 2.10
N SER A 293 -43.67 -46.00 2.09
CA SER A 293 -44.11 -46.76 3.26
C SER A 293 -44.48 -48.16 2.80
N SER A 294 -43.71 -49.16 3.22
CA SER A 294 -44.07 -50.57 3.05
C SER A 294 -45.09 -50.99 4.12
N GLY A 295 -46.01 -51.88 3.77
CA GLY A 295 -46.81 -52.65 4.73
C GLY A 295 -47.99 -51.93 5.42
N SER A 296 -49.16 -51.93 4.79
CA SER A 296 -50.42 -52.27 5.48
C SER A 296 -51.52 -52.66 4.49
N SER A 297 -52.17 -53.80 4.73
CA SER A 297 -53.16 -54.39 3.83
C SER A 297 -54.60 -54.14 4.31
N THR A 298 -55.35 -53.24 3.64
CA THR A 298 -56.74 -52.91 4.04
C THR A 298 -57.75 -52.73 2.89
N SER A 299 -57.71 -53.60 1.86
CA SER A 299 -58.97 -54.17 1.29
C SER A 299 -58.76 -55.21 0.19
N GLY A 300 -59.18 -56.46 0.44
CA GLY A 300 -59.98 -57.28 -0.48
C GLY A 300 -59.43 -57.76 -1.84
N SER A 301 -58.32 -57.22 -2.36
CA SER A 301 -57.78 -57.64 -3.66
C SER A 301 -56.85 -58.85 -3.54
N THR A 302 -57.11 -59.87 -4.35
CA THR A 302 -56.25 -61.06 -4.54
C THR A 302 -55.69 -61.12 -5.97
N MET A 303 -55.79 -60.03 -6.73
CA MET A 303 -55.60 -60.01 -8.18
C MET A 303 -54.52 -59.00 -8.58
N GLN A 304 -53.27 -59.45 -8.45
CA GLN A 304 -52.12 -58.70 -8.95
C GLN A 304 -51.96 -58.93 -10.46
N PHE A 305 -51.61 -57.89 -11.22
CA PHE A 305 -51.38 -57.98 -12.66
C PHE A 305 -49.99 -57.44 -13.02
N ILE A 306 -49.26 -58.16 -13.89
CA ILE A 306 -48.16 -57.59 -14.67
C ILE A 306 -48.76 -57.08 -15.99
N PHE A 307 -48.44 -55.83 -16.34
CA PHE A 307 -48.82 -55.25 -17.63
C PHE A 307 -47.62 -55.30 -18.58
N THR A 308 -47.85 -55.69 -19.83
CA THR A 308 -46.82 -55.74 -20.86
C THR A 308 -47.28 -55.10 -22.16
N HIS A 309 -46.38 -54.41 -22.85
CA HIS A 309 -46.60 -53.76 -24.15
C HIS A 309 -45.40 -54.10 -25.05
N ASN A 310 -45.66 -54.49 -26.30
CA ASN A 310 -44.63 -54.91 -27.27
C ASN A 310 -43.57 -55.89 -26.71
N GLY A 311 -43.99 -56.81 -25.82
CA GLY A 311 -43.14 -57.83 -25.19
C GLY A 311 -42.26 -57.34 -24.03
N ARG A 312 -42.45 -56.12 -23.53
CA ARG A 312 -41.75 -55.55 -22.37
C ARG A 312 -42.73 -55.28 -21.23
N THR A 313 -42.25 -55.31 -19.98
CA THR A 313 -43.01 -54.79 -18.83
C THR A 313 -43.32 -53.32 -19.04
N ALA A 314 -44.59 -52.94 -18.90
CA ALA A 314 -45.05 -51.56 -18.93
C ALA A 314 -45.14 -51.07 -17.49
N GLU A 315 -44.18 -50.25 -17.06
CA GLU A 315 -44.09 -49.81 -15.66
C GLU A 315 -45.20 -48.82 -15.32
N ALA A 316 -45.73 -48.93 -14.10
CA ALA A 316 -46.85 -48.10 -13.65
C ALA A 316 -46.51 -46.61 -13.63
N ASP A 317 -45.24 -46.25 -13.41
CA ASP A 317 -44.84 -44.85 -13.29
C ASP A 317 -44.51 -44.18 -14.65
N GLN A 318 -44.37 -44.94 -15.74
CA GLN A 318 -44.18 -44.39 -17.08
C GLN A 318 -45.48 -43.76 -17.62
N THR A 319 -45.35 -42.81 -18.55
CA THR A 319 -46.46 -42.32 -19.37
C THR A 319 -46.52 -43.07 -20.72
N PRO A 320 -47.68 -43.07 -21.42
CA PRO A 320 -47.79 -43.69 -22.74
C PRO A 320 -46.79 -43.17 -23.77
N GLU A 321 -46.40 -41.89 -23.69
CA GLU A 321 -45.36 -41.31 -24.55
C GLU A 321 -43.97 -41.91 -24.26
N GLU A 322 -43.62 -42.12 -22.99
CA GLU A 322 -42.34 -42.69 -22.57
C GLU A 322 -42.25 -44.20 -22.86
N ALA A 323 -43.38 -44.91 -22.81
CA ALA A 323 -43.52 -46.30 -23.23
C ALA A 323 -43.55 -46.48 -24.76
N GLY A 324 -43.68 -45.39 -25.53
CA GLY A 324 -43.76 -45.44 -27.00
C GLY A 324 -45.09 -46.01 -27.52
N MET A 325 -46.20 -45.70 -26.85
CA MET A 325 -47.54 -46.17 -27.23
C MET A 325 -48.18 -45.29 -28.31
N GLU A 326 -48.80 -45.94 -29.30
CA GLU A 326 -49.59 -45.30 -30.36
C GLU A 326 -51.11 -45.52 -30.19
N ASP A 327 -51.91 -44.92 -31.06
CA ASP A 327 -53.37 -45.02 -30.99
C ASP A 327 -53.84 -46.38 -31.53
N GLY A 328 -54.57 -47.14 -30.71
CA GLY A 328 -54.98 -48.52 -30.99
C GLY A 328 -54.09 -49.61 -30.38
N ASP A 329 -53.00 -49.26 -29.69
CA ASP A 329 -52.04 -50.23 -29.14
C ASP A 329 -52.65 -51.18 -28.09
N GLU A 330 -52.18 -52.45 -28.11
CA GLU A 330 -52.59 -53.48 -27.14
C GLU A 330 -51.61 -53.61 -25.96
N ILE A 331 -52.15 -53.67 -24.74
CA ILE A 331 -51.43 -53.94 -23.50
C ILE A 331 -51.95 -55.26 -22.91
N LEU A 332 -51.07 -56.24 -22.74
CA LEU A 332 -51.42 -57.53 -22.16
C LEU A 332 -51.30 -57.48 -20.64
N ALA A 333 -52.42 -57.67 -19.95
CA ALA A 333 -52.48 -57.82 -18.49
C ALA A 333 -52.43 -59.32 -18.14
N VAL A 334 -51.38 -59.73 -17.44
CA VAL A 334 -51.12 -61.11 -16.99
C VAL A 334 -51.39 -61.17 -15.49
N GLU A 335 -52.37 -61.97 -15.08
CA GLU A 335 -52.74 -62.17 -13.67
C GLU A 335 -51.64 -63.00 -12.98
N LEU A 336 -51.00 -62.42 -11.96
CA LEU A 336 -50.04 -63.10 -11.09
C LEU A 336 -50.79 -63.93 -10.05
N MET A 337 -50.40 -65.19 -9.92
CA MET A 337 -50.79 -66.05 -8.80
C MET A 337 -49.58 -66.22 -7.90
N ASP A 338 -49.67 -65.77 -6.64
CA ASP A 338 -48.62 -66.01 -5.65
C ASP A 338 -48.58 -67.50 -5.27
N LEU A 339 -47.36 -68.04 -5.17
CA LEU A 339 -47.06 -69.46 -5.01
C LEU A 339 -45.79 -69.73 -4.17
N THR A 340 -45.11 -68.72 -3.61
CA THR A 340 -43.78 -68.92 -2.98
C THR A 340 -43.47 -67.98 -1.81
N GLU A 341 -43.41 -68.53 -0.59
CA GLU A 341 -42.77 -67.90 0.56
C GLU A 341 -41.29 -68.35 0.72
N GLY A 342 -40.38 -67.39 0.94
CA GLY A 342 -39.11 -67.62 1.66
C GLY A 342 -37.79 -67.76 0.86
N VAL A 343 -36.67 -67.64 1.61
CA VAL A 343 -35.25 -67.79 1.21
C VAL A 343 -34.64 -66.62 0.39
N SER A 344 -33.44 -66.09 0.65
CA SER A 344 -32.68 -65.78 1.90
C SER A 344 -31.42 -64.94 1.52
N GLU A 345 -30.73 -64.36 2.51
CA GLU A 345 -29.54 -63.51 2.35
C GLU A 345 -28.20 -64.28 2.37
N ASP A 346 -27.08 -63.56 2.51
CA ASP A 346 -25.66 -63.96 2.75
C ASP A 346 -24.70 -64.12 1.54
N LEU A 347 -23.86 -63.08 1.31
CA LEU A 347 -22.45 -63.22 0.85
C LEU A 347 -21.62 -61.94 1.08
N ASP A 348 -20.62 -61.99 1.97
CA ASP A 348 -19.55 -60.99 2.16
C ASP A 348 -18.28 -61.70 2.71
N GLU A 349 -17.16 -60.96 2.90
CA GLU A 349 -15.82 -61.35 3.39
C GLU A 349 -14.80 -61.80 2.32
N PHE A 350 -13.70 -61.02 2.12
CA PHE A 350 -12.29 -61.47 2.36
C PHE A 350 -11.16 -60.43 2.04
N LEU A 351 -10.03 -60.58 2.77
CA LEU A 351 -8.60 -60.20 2.50
C LEU A 351 -7.95 -58.94 3.14
N GLU A 352 -6.77 -59.17 3.76
CA GLU A 352 -5.76 -58.19 4.21
C GLU A 352 -4.31 -58.77 4.03
N PRO A 353 -3.23 -57.98 3.74
CA PRO A 353 -1.92 -58.53 3.31
C PRO A 353 -0.68 -58.26 4.22
N GLN A 354 0.38 -59.08 4.08
CA GLN A 354 1.55 -59.17 4.99
C GLN A 354 2.93 -58.78 4.36
N ARG A 355 3.99 -58.56 5.17
CA ARG A 355 5.32 -58.01 4.74
C ARG A 355 6.57 -58.82 5.18
N GLN A 356 7.71 -58.62 4.51
CA GLN A 356 9.00 -59.35 4.67
C GLN A 356 10.17 -58.52 5.29
N LYS A 357 11.33 -59.17 5.52
CA LYS A 357 12.55 -58.60 6.17
C LYS A 357 13.85 -58.91 5.37
N LEU A 358 14.92 -58.13 5.60
CA LEU A 358 16.22 -58.16 4.90
C LEU A 358 17.40 -58.70 5.73
N LYS A 359 18.53 -59.00 5.07
CA LYS A 359 19.82 -59.44 5.65
C LYS A 359 20.97 -58.43 5.35
N LYS A 360 22.15 -58.66 5.94
CA LYS A 360 23.34 -57.78 5.89
C LYS A 360 24.63 -58.59 5.73
N ASN A 361 25.60 -58.06 4.99
CA ASN A 361 26.93 -58.66 4.74
C ASN A 361 28.05 -57.73 5.24
N TRP A 362 29.20 -58.31 5.62
CA TRP A 362 30.47 -57.62 5.91
C TRP A 362 31.65 -58.55 5.57
N THR A 363 32.86 -57.98 5.43
CA THR A 363 34.12 -58.71 5.19
C THR A 363 34.75 -59.18 6.51
N GLU A 364 35.40 -60.35 6.52
CA GLU A 364 35.86 -61.00 7.76
C GLU A 364 37.36 -60.81 8.11
N ASP A 365 38.22 -60.30 7.22
CA ASP A 365 39.62 -59.96 7.56
C ASP A 365 39.70 -58.70 8.45
N PRO A 366 40.23 -58.78 9.69
CA PRO A 366 40.39 -57.62 10.56
C PRO A 366 41.32 -56.53 9.99
N GLN A 367 42.30 -56.87 9.14
CA GLN A 367 43.22 -55.87 8.60
C GLN A 367 42.60 -55.08 7.44
N GLU A 368 41.95 -55.76 6.49
CA GLU A 368 41.18 -55.12 5.42
C GLU A 368 39.99 -54.33 5.98
N ALA A 369 39.26 -54.88 6.96
CA ALA A 369 38.19 -54.15 7.64
C ALA A 369 38.71 -52.87 8.33
N LYS A 370 39.89 -52.93 8.97
CA LYS A 370 40.53 -51.75 9.56
C LYS A 370 40.91 -50.71 8.49
N ARG A 371 41.61 -51.11 7.42
CA ARG A 371 41.99 -50.19 6.32
C ARG A 371 40.76 -49.54 5.69
N THR A 372 39.72 -50.32 5.42
CA THR A 372 38.44 -49.85 4.85
C THR A 372 37.76 -48.82 5.75
N LEU A 373 37.74 -49.07 7.07
CA LEU A 373 37.20 -48.10 8.03
C LEU A 373 38.03 -46.83 8.09
N GLU A 374 39.37 -46.93 8.10
CA GLU A 374 40.28 -45.77 8.09
C GLU A 374 40.07 -44.93 6.82
N GLU A 375 40.01 -45.53 5.62
CA GLU A 375 39.71 -44.83 4.36
C GLU A 375 38.33 -44.16 4.36
N ILE A 376 37.29 -44.80 4.92
CA ILE A 376 35.95 -44.22 5.06
C ILE A 376 35.97 -43.00 6.00
N PHE A 377 36.61 -43.11 7.17
CA PHE A 377 36.73 -41.98 8.10
C PHE A 377 37.50 -40.82 7.47
N ASP A 378 38.61 -41.11 6.80
CA ASP A 378 39.51 -40.12 6.22
C ASP A 378 38.86 -39.42 4.99
N GLY A 379 38.03 -40.15 4.23
CA GLY A 379 37.12 -39.59 3.23
C GLY A 379 36.04 -38.67 3.82
N VAL A 380 35.36 -39.12 4.88
CA VAL A 380 34.34 -38.33 5.60
C VAL A 380 34.93 -37.05 6.19
N VAL A 381 36.15 -37.10 6.75
CA VAL A 381 36.86 -35.92 7.26
C VAL A 381 37.21 -34.96 6.12
N ARG A 382 37.72 -35.44 4.99
CA ARG A 382 38.01 -34.60 3.81
C ARG A 382 36.77 -33.88 3.27
N GLU A 383 35.65 -34.58 3.09
CA GLU A 383 34.41 -33.93 2.64
C GLU A 383 33.86 -32.96 3.70
N ARG A 384 34.01 -33.27 5.00
CA ARG A 384 33.60 -32.35 6.07
C ARG A 384 34.42 -31.06 6.08
N ILE A 385 35.72 -31.13 5.80
CA ILE A 385 36.59 -29.94 5.68
C ILE A 385 36.22 -29.11 4.44
N LYS A 386 35.98 -29.75 3.27
CA LYS A 386 35.50 -29.06 2.06
C LYS A 386 34.18 -28.32 2.29
N GLU A 387 33.25 -28.96 3.01
CA GLU A 387 31.97 -28.33 3.35
C GLU A 387 32.17 -27.12 4.28
N VAL A 388 33.03 -27.23 5.31
CA VAL A 388 33.37 -26.08 6.17
C VAL A 388 33.93 -24.92 5.33
N LEU A 389 34.86 -25.16 4.41
CA LEU A 389 35.40 -24.11 3.54
C LEU A 389 34.32 -23.46 2.67
N ARG A 390 33.38 -24.23 2.10
CA ARG A 390 32.24 -23.69 1.36
C ARG A 390 31.31 -22.83 2.22
N GLN A 391 31.08 -23.21 3.47
CA GLN A 391 30.29 -22.39 4.40
C GLN A 391 31.01 -21.07 4.73
N TYR A 392 32.34 -21.05 4.82
CA TYR A 392 33.11 -19.81 4.96
C TYR A 392 33.02 -18.93 3.69
N GLU A 393 33.20 -19.48 2.49
CA GLU A 393 33.01 -18.72 1.24
C GLU A 393 31.60 -18.12 1.12
N LEU A 394 30.57 -18.90 1.45
CA LEU A 394 29.17 -18.46 1.37
C LEU A 394 28.89 -17.34 2.38
N ARG A 395 29.43 -17.45 3.59
CA ARG A 395 29.38 -16.41 4.62
C ARG A 395 30.06 -15.12 4.18
N GLU A 396 31.22 -15.21 3.53
CA GLU A 396 31.96 -14.03 3.08
C GLU A 396 31.23 -13.30 1.96
N ARG A 397 30.71 -14.02 0.94
CA ARG A 397 29.84 -13.44 -0.09
C ARG A 397 28.56 -12.83 0.50
N HIS A 398 28.01 -13.43 1.55
CA HIS A 398 26.86 -12.86 2.25
C HIS A 398 27.21 -11.52 2.93
N PHE A 399 28.35 -11.44 3.63
CA PHE A 399 28.81 -10.18 4.22
C PHE A 399 29.12 -9.11 3.17
N GLU A 400 29.76 -9.46 2.05
CA GLU A 400 30.02 -8.53 0.94
C GLU A 400 28.72 -7.93 0.38
N CYS A 401 27.69 -8.76 0.19
CA CYS A 401 26.35 -8.31 -0.22
C CYS A 401 25.66 -7.42 0.83
N VAL A 402 25.80 -7.73 2.13
CA VAL A 402 25.26 -6.91 3.22
C VAL A 402 25.96 -5.55 3.29
N ILE A 403 27.29 -5.51 3.18
CA ILE A 403 28.10 -4.28 3.14
C ILE A 403 27.66 -3.40 1.96
N ARG A 404 27.63 -3.97 0.74
CA ARG A 404 27.17 -3.28 -0.47
C ARG A 404 25.73 -2.74 -0.35
N SER A 405 24.84 -3.48 0.31
CA SER A 405 23.49 -3.00 0.62
C SER A 405 23.50 -1.80 1.57
N LYS A 406 24.37 -1.79 2.60
CA LYS A 406 24.49 -0.66 3.53
C LYS A 406 25.17 0.56 2.91
N GLU A 407 26.13 0.38 2.02
CA GLU A 407 26.70 1.47 1.22
C GLU A 407 25.62 2.14 0.36
N LEU A 408 24.78 1.36 -0.32
CA LEU A 408 23.65 1.87 -1.10
C LEU A 408 22.59 2.57 -0.24
N GLU A 409 22.27 2.06 0.95
CA GLU A 409 21.38 2.73 1.92
C GLU A 409 21.95 4.09 2.37
N VAL A 410 23.26 4.18 2.61
CA VAL A 410 23.94 5.43 2.99
C VAL A 410 23.98 6.42 1.82
N LEU A 411 24.27 5.97 0.60
CA LEU A 411 24.26 6.82 -0.60
C LEU A 411 22.85 7.36 -0.89
N LEU A 412 21.81 6.53 -0.82
CA LEU A 412 20.42 6.95 -0.99
C LEU A 412 19.99 7.96 0.09
N SER A 413 20.43 7.75 1.34
CA SER A 413 20.16 8.67 2.45
C SER A 413 20.85 10.02 2.26
N ARG A 414 22.10 10.03 1.79
CA ARG A 414 22.84 11.25 1.43
C ARG A 414 22.20 12.00 0.26
N ALA A 415 21.76 11.29 -0.78
CA ALA A 415 21.10 11.88 -1.94
C ALA A 415 19.80 12.61 -1.54
N ARG A 416 18.94 11.95 -0.75
CA ARG A 416 17.70 12.55 -0.22
C ARG A 416 17.96 13.77 0.68
N ALA A 417 19.00 13.72 1.50
CA ALA A 417 19.40 14.86 2.34
C ALA A 417 19.90 16.05 1.50
N ALA A 418 20.62 15.80 0.41
CA ALA A 418 21.07 16.83 -0.52
C ALA A 418 19.90 17.45 -1.31
N GLU A 419 18.95 16.63 -1.80
CA GLU A 419 17.71 17.06 -2.46
C GLU A 419 16.85 17.93 -1.54
N GLN A 420 16.60 17.47 -0.30
CA GLN A 420 15.83 18.26 0.67
C GLN A 420 16.54 19.56 1.07
N LYS A 421 17.88 19.55 1.16
CA LYS A 421 18.67 20.76 1.37
C LYS A 421 18.51 21.74 0.19
N GLN A 422 18.61 21.27 -1.05
CA GLN A 422 18.48 22.10 -2.25
C GLN A 422 17.09 22.76 -2.34
N LEU A 423 16.02 22.02 -1.99
CA LEU A 423 14.67 22.57 -1.92
C LEU A 423 14.55 23.65 -0.84
N ALA A 424 15.10 23.41 0.36
CA ALA A 424 15.11 24.40 1.45
C ALA A 424 15.94 25.66 1.12
N GLU A 425 17.07 25.51 0.41
CA GLU A 425 17.86 26.64 -0.08
C GLU A 425 17.12 27.42 -1.18
N GLY A 426 16.37 26.74 -2.04
CA GLY A 426 15.49 27.36 -3.06
C GLY A 426 14.22 28.00 -2.47
N GLU A 427 13.77 27.60 -1.29
CA GLU A 427 12.73 28.30 -0.52
C GLU A 427 13.30 29.50 0.21
N LYS A 428 14.45 29.34 0.90
CA LYS A 428 15.17 30.45 1.51
C LYS A 428 15.48 31.55 0.49
N GLY A 429 16.05 31.22 -0.65
CA GLY A 429 16.37 32.20 -1.71
C GLY A 429 15.15 32.85 -2.37
N ARG A 430 13.93 32.30 -2.23
CA ARG A 430 12.68 32.99 -2.61
C ARG A 430 12.17 33.90 -1.49
N ARG A 431 12.25 33.46 -0.24
CA ARG A 431 11.92 34.27 0.94
C ARG A 431 12.83 35.50 1.04
N ASP A 432 14.14 35.29 0.95
CA ASP A 432 15.13 36.37 1.09
C ASP A 432 14.91 37.47 0.03
N LYS A 433 14.52 37.12 -1.19
CA LYS A 433 14.10 38.09 -2.23
C LYS A 433 12.79 38.82 -1.92
N LEU A 434 11.81 38.11 -1.36
CA LEU A 434 10.56 38.76 -0.92
C LEU A 434 10.82 39.69 0.27
N ASP A 435 11.75 39.34 1.17
CA ASP A 435 12.21 40.20 2.26
C ASP A 435 12.94 41.44 1.70
N GLU A 436 13.80 41.30 0.68
CA GLU A 436 14.44 42.40 -0.07
C GLU A 436 13.41 43.33 -0.74
N GLU A 437 12.45 42.79 -1.49
CA GLU A 437 11.33 43.54 -2.11
C GLU A 437 10.49 44.27 -1.05
N MET A 438 10.21 43.62 0.09
CA MET A 438 9.46 44.20 1.20
C MET A 438 10.23 45.32 1.89
N HIS A 439 11.56 45.19 2.03
CA HIS A 439 12.44 46.25 2.51
C HIS A 439 12.49 47.45 1.55
N GLN A 440 12.57 47.21 0.23
CA GLN A 440 12.53 48.30 -0.76
C GLN A 440 11.18 49.03 -0.72
N LEU A 441 10.05 48.30 -0.69
CA LEU A 441 8.71 48.92 -0.59
C LEU A 441 8.49 49.69 0.72
N ARG A 442 9.11 49.29 1.83
CA ARG A 442 9.13 50.10 3.07
C ARG A 442 9.90 51.40 2.87
N LYS A 443 11.08 51.34 2.23
CA LYS A 443 11.91 52.51 1.95
C LYS A 443 11.21 53.48 1.00
N ASP A 444 10.61 52.98 -0.09
CA ASP A 444 9.83 53.79 -1.04
C ASP A 444 8.66 54.50 -0.34
N LEU A 445 7.99 53.82 0.59
CA LEU A 445 6.92 54.39 1.42
C LEU A 445 7.43 55.47 2.37
N GLU A 446 8.59 55.27 3.00
CA GLU A 446 9.23 56.26 3.89
C GLU A 446 9.70 57.50 3.10
N GLU A 447 10.33 57.31 1.94
CA GLU A 447 10.71 58.40 1.03
C GLU A 447 9.47 59.17 0.52
N ALA A 448 8.37 58.48 0.23
CA ALA A 448 7.10 59.11 -0.13
C ALA A 448 6.46 59.89 1.03
N GLN A 449 6.49 59.36 2.26
CA GLN A 449 5.99 60.03 3.46
C GLN A 449 6.82 61.28 3.79
N ASN A 450 8.15 61.18 3.75
CA ASN A 450 9.06 62.32 3.90
C ASN A 450 8.85 63.36 2.78
N GLY A 451 8.59 62.90 1.55
CA GLY A 451 8.20 63.75 0.42
C GLY A 451 6.88 64.51 0.66
N GLN A 452 5.87 63.86 1.23
CA GLN A 452 4.60 64.49 1.60
C GLN A 452 4.76 65.48 2.76
N ALA A 453 5.55 65.15 3.78
CA ALA A 453 5.86 66.06 4.89
C ALA A 453 6.50 67.36 4.39
N MET A 454 7.53 67.27 3.52
CA MET A 454 8.15 68.45 2.90
C MET A 454 7.17 69.30 2.07
N LEU A 455 6.18 68.69 1.39
CA LEU A 455 5.14 69.42 0.67
C LEU A 455 4.17 70.14 1.61
N ILE A 456 3.81 69.51 2.74
CA ILE A 456 2.98 70.10 3.79
C ILE A 456 3.72 71.29 4.43
N ASP A 457 5.01 71.16 4.74
CA ASP A 457 5.82 72.26 5.30
C ASP A 457 5.97 73.43 4.31
N LYS A 458 6.21 73.15 3.02
CA LYS A 458 6.19 74.19 1.96
C LYS A 458 4.85 74.91 1.88
N LEU A 459 3.73 74.20 1.99
CA LEU A 459 2.38 74.78 1.98
C LEU A 459 2.11 75.61 3.24
N ILE A 460 2.52 75.12 4.42
CA ILE A 460 2.43 75.86 5.69
C ILE A 460 3.25 77.15 5.63
N GLN A 461 4.45 77.11 5.03
CA GLN A 461 5.30 78.28 4.83
C GLN A 461 4.66 79.31 3.88
N CYS A 462 4.12 78.86 2.75
CA CYS A 462 3.35 79.72 1.83
C CYS A 462 2.16 80.40 2.54
N CYS A 463 1.41 79.65 3.34
CA CYS A 463 0.29 80.16 4.16
C CYS A 463 0.70 81.09 5.31
N LYS A 464 1.97 81.10 5.72
CA LYS A 464 2.55 82.09 6.66
C LYS A 464 2.97 83.36 5.92
N GLU A 465 3.63 83.24 4.76
CA GLU A 465 4.06 84.38 3.95
C GLU A 465 2.87 85.23 3.47
N ILE A 466 1.82 84.59 2.94
CA ILE A 466 0.57 85.24 2.50
C ILE A 466 -0.14 85.98 3.66
N ARG A 467 0.08 85.56 4.91
CA ARG A 467 -0.52 86.15 6.12
C ARG A 467 0.28 87.35 6.65
N ASN A 468 1.60 87.35 6.48
CA ASN A 468 2.50 88.26 7.16
C ASN A 468 3.01 89.41 6.27
N GLU A 469 3.08 89.23 4.95
CA GLU A 469 3.37 90.29 3.99
C GLU A 469 2.09 90.86 3.36
N LYS A 470 2.12 92.11 2.85
CA LYS A 470 1.06 92.60 1.97
C LYS A 470 1.01 91.70 0.72
N PRO A 471 -0.15 91.17 0.31
CA PRO A 471 -0.23 90.11 -0.68
C PRO A 471 0.16 90.60 -2.08
N ASN A 472 1.43 90.44 -2.46
CA ASN A 472 1.87 90.55 -3.84
C ASN A 472 1.34 89.32 -4.61
N ALA A 473 0.24 89.52 -5.34
CA ALA A 473 -0.43 88.47 -6.11
C ALA A 473 0.51 87.72 -7.06
N GLU A 474 1.52 88.39 -7.62
CA GLU A 474 2.48 87.76 -8.53
C GLU A 474 3.45 86.83 -7.80
N ARG A 475 3.95 87.21 -6.62
CA ARG A 475 4.76 86.33 -5.75
C ARG A 475 3.95 85.11 -5.31
N THR A 476 2.70 85.31 -4.93
CA THR A 476 1.76 84.25 -4.54
C THR A 476 1.47 83.29 -5.71
N GLN A 477 1.24 83.81 -6.93
CA GLN A 477 1.05 82.96 -8.11
C GLN A 477 2.30 82.14 -8.46
N ARG A 478 3.50 82.72 -8.35
CA ARG A 478 4.77 81.98 -8.56
C ARG A 478 4.95 80.85 -7.52
N LEU A 479 4.59 81.09 -6.27
CA LEU A 479 4.57 80.06 -5.20
C LEU A 479 3.60 78.91 -5.53
N PHE A 480 2.35 79.21 -5.92
CA PHE A 480 1.39 78.18 -6.30
C PHE A 480 1.78 77.45 -7.60
N ALA A 481 2.39 78.13 -8.57
CA ALA A 481 2.92 77.50 -9.78
C ALA A 481 4.06 76.51 -9.45
N SER A 482 5.01 76.91 -8.58
CA SER A 482 6.10 76.01 -8.15
C SER A 482 5.58 74.81 -7.34
N LEU A 483 4.59 75.02 -6.46
CA LEU A 483 3.95 73.92 -5.72
C LEU A 483 3.22 72.95 -6.67
N ARG A 484 2.58 73.48 -7.72
CA ARG A 484 1.92 72.68 -8.75
C ARG A 484 2.92 71.87 -9.58
N GLU A 485 4.03 72.47 -10.00
CA GLU A 485 5.09 71.81 -10.75
C GLU A 485 5.78 70.71 -9.92
N GLU A 486 6.02 70.96 -8.62
CA GLU A 486 6.57 69.97 -7.68
C GLU A 486 5.59 68.81 -7.45
N LEU A 487 4.28 69.08 -7.37
CA LEU A 487 3.24 68.04 -7.34
C LEU A 487 3.21 67.22 -8.63
N GLU A 488 3.19 67.89 -9.78
CA GLU A 488 3.08 67.27 -11.11
C GLU A 488 4.31 66.43 -11.47
N LYS A 489 5.51 66.84 -11.03
CA LYS A 489 6.74 66.04 -11.09
C LYS A 489 6.75 64.83 -10.16
N ARG A 490 5.92 64.81 -9.10
CA ARG A 490 5.89 63.77 -8.06
C ARG A 490 4.67 62.85 -8.13
N VAL A 491 3.73 63.05 -9.06
CA VAL A 491 2.68 62.05 -9.34
C VAL A 491 3.36 60.77 -9.84
N PRO A 492 3.25 59.63 -9.13
CA PRO A 492 3.84 58.39 -9.60
C PRO A 492 3.19 57.98 -10.93
N ARG A 493 3.98 57.66 -11.95
CA ARG A 493 3.44 57.00 -13.15
C ARG A 493 2.83 55.68 -12.72
N THR A 494 1.51 55.56 -12.86
CA THR A 494 0.75 54.43 -12.34
C THR A 494 1.20 53.12 -12.99
N VAL A 495 1.49 52.12 -12.16
CA VAL A 495 1.91 50.80 -12.61
C VAL A 495 0.74 50.13 -13.34
N PRO A 496 0.89 49.64 -14.58
CA PRO A 496 -0.22 49.10 -15.37
C PRO A 496 -0.75 47.78 -14.78
N THR A 497 -1.98 47.80 -14.29
CA THR A 497 -2.66 46.70 -13.60
C THR A 497 -2.98 45.53 -14.55
N THR A 498 -2.02 44.60 -14.69
CA THR A 498 -2.09 43.47 -15.62
C THR A 498 -2.79 42.25 -15.00
N THR A 499 -4.09 42.37 -14.70
CA THR A 499 -4.94 41.22 -14.31
C THR A 499 -6.38 41.37 -14.83
N GLN A 500 -6.59 41.19 -16.14
CA GLN A 500 -7.90 40.73 -16.65
C GLN A 500 -7.79 39.24 -17.00
N LYS A 501 -8.45 38.40 -16.20
CA LYS A 501 -8.46 36.94 -16.39
C LYS A 501 -9.60 36.56 -17.33
N LYS A 502 -9.31 36.44 -18.63
CA LYS A 502 -10.29 36.06 -19.65
C LYS A 502 -10.87 34.67 -19.35
N VAL A 503 -12.20 34.56 -19.34
CA VAL A 503 -12.92 33.28 -19.23
C VAL A 503 -12.79 32.54 -20.57
N PRO A 504 -12.49 31.22 -20.58
CA PRO A 504 -12.56 30.41 -21.80
C PRO A 504 -14.02 30.15 -22.18
N ASP A 505 -14.34 30.28 -23.46
CA ASP A 505 -15.67 29.98 -24.01
C ASP A 505 -15.88 28.47 -24.17
N GLU A 506 -17.13 28.01 -24.22
CA GLU A 506 -17.42 26.62 -24.57
C GLU A 506 -17.22 26.36 -26.08
N HIS A 507 -16.83 25.13 -26.42
CA HIS A 507 -16.90 24.67 -27.80
C HIS A 507 -17.39 23.22 -27.88
N VAL A 508 -18.63 23.06 -28.32
CA VAL A 508 -19.26 21.76 -28.58
C VAL A 508 -18.90 21.34 -30.01
N PRO A 509 -18.18 20.22 -30.22
CA PRO A 509 -18.06 19.61 -31.54
C PRO A 509 -19.33 18.85 -31.90
N SER A 510 -19.67 18.84 -33.19
CA SER A 510 -20.60 17.89 -33.82
C SER A 510 -19.85 16.70 -34.41
#